data_AF-A0A7Y7NQ72-F1
#
_entry.id   AF-A0A7Y7NQ72-F1
#
_cell.length_a   1.000
_cell.length_b   1.000
_cell.length_c   1.000
_cell.angle_alpha   90.00
_cell.angle_beta   90.00
_cell.angle_gamma   90.00
#
_symmetry.space_group_name_H-M   'P 1'
#
loop_
_entity.id
_entity.type
_entity.pdbx_description
1 polymer ?
#
loop_
_entity_poly.entity_id
_entity_poly.type
_entity_poly.pdbx_seq_one_letter_code
_entity_poly.pdbx_strand_id
1 'polypeptide(L)' 'MGLKTRLWMTGSLDWMALIDGKETWLGKRDVPAPLEEGDAWINQVGDSFKVINGEIILLGRVAPPEREW' A
#
# COMPACT_ATOMS: atom_id res chain seq x y z
N MET A 1 -16.30 8.71 -1.84
CA MET A 1 -15.42 9.33 -0.81
C MET A 1 -14.00 9.14 -1.29
N GLY A 2 -13.17 10.17 -1.27
CA GLY A 2 -11.79 10.09 -1.80
C GLY A 2 -10.79 9.58 -0.75
N LEU A 3 -9.66 9.06 -1.24
CA LEU A 3 -8.52 8.71 -0.40
C LEU A 3 -7.98 9.95 0.32
N LYS A 4 -7.85 9.89 1.65
CA LYS A 4 -7.30 10.96 2.50
C LYS A 4 -5.78 10.87 2.61
N THR A 5 -5.24 9.66 2.55
CA THR A 5 -3.79 9.43 2.62
C THR A 5 -3.09 10.07 1.44
N ARG A 6 -2.02 10.81 1.73
CA ARG A 6 -1.15 11.38 0.69
C ARG A 6 -0.41 10.24 0.01
N LEU A 7 -0.68 10.05 -1.28
CA LEU A 7 -0.12 9.02 -2.15
C LEU A 7 0.62 9.70 -3.31
N TRP A 8 1.78 9.17 -3.69
CA TRP A 8 2.50 9.60 -4.88
C TRP A 8 3.26 8.43 -5.50
N MET A 9 3.62 8.59 -6.77
CA MET A 9 4.42 7.61 -7.51
C MET A 9 5.81 8.21 -7.77
N THR A 10 6.86 7.40 -7.59
CA THR A 10 8.23 7.78 -7.97
C THR A 10 8.48 7.56 -9.46
N GLY A 11 9.59 8.08 -9.99
CA GLY A 11 10.01 7.84 -11.38
C GLY A 11 10.30 6.37 -11.71
N SER A 12 10.36 5.49 -10.72
CA SER A 12 10.56 4.04 -10.88
C SER A 12 9.27 3.23 -10.78
N LEU A 13 8.10 3.89 -10.84
CA LEU A 13 6.77 3.29 -10.68
C LEU A 13 6.54 2.67 -9.30
N ASP A 14 7.24 3.19 -8.28
CA ASP A 14 7.00 2.84 -6.88
C ASP A 14 5.92 3.73 -6.30
N TRP A 15 4.91 3.11 -5.68
CA TRP A 15 3.90 3.80 -4.91
C TRP A 15 4.39 4.05 -3.49
N MET A 16 4.29 5.31 -3.09
CA MET A 16 4.66 5.80 -1.77
C MET A 16 3.45 6.47 -1.13
N ALA A 17 3.32 6.31 0.18
CA ALA A 17 2.32 7.03 0.96
C ALA A 17 2.90 7.60 2.24
N LEU A 18 2.28 8.66 2.75
CA LEU A 18 2.57 9.20 4.07
C LEU A 18 1.63 8.54 5.08
N ILE A 19 2.15 7.59 5.85
CA ILE A 19 1.41 6.87 6.91
C ILE A 19 2.05 7.24 8.25
N ASP A 20 1.27 7.72 9.21
CA ASP A 20 1.76 8.16 10.54
C ASP A 20 2.96 9.14 10.48
N GLY A 21 2.95 10.03 9.47
CA GLY A 21 4.04 11.00 9.25
C GLY A 21 5.34 10.40 8.70
N LYS A 22 5.34 9.13 8.30
CA LYS A 22 6.47 8.44 7.69
C LYS A 22 6.19 8.07 6.24
N GLU A 23 7.18 8.31 5.39
CA GLU A 23 7.14 7.84 4.00
C GLU A 23 7.24 6.31 3.99
N THR A 24 6.17 5.68 3.52
CA THR A 24 6.01 4.23 3.51
C THR A 24 5.85 3.75 2.08
N TRP A 25 6.64 2.74 1.72
CA TRP A 25 6.59 2.11 0.40
C TRP A 25 5.45 1.09 0.34
N LEU A 26 4.52 1.30 -0.59
CA LEU A 26 3.32 0.48 -0.73
C LEU A 26 3.49 -0.67 -1.71
N GLY A 27 4.44 -0.55 -2.63
CA GLY A 27 4.67 -1.52 -3.70
C GLY A 27 4.87 -0.88 -5.06
N LYS A 28 4.88 -1.71 -6.10
CA LYS A 28 4.95 -1.30 -7.50
C LYS A 28 3.64 -1.65 -8.22
N ARG A 29 3.67 -2.69 -9.05
CA ARG A 29 2.53 -3.10 -9.90
C ARG A 29 1.39 -3.78 -9.14
N ASP A 30 1.67 -4.26 -7.92
CA ASP A 30 0.73 -5.01 -7.09
C ASP A 30 -0.23 -4.11 -6.29
N VAL A 31 -0.06 -2.78 -6.35
CA VAL A 31 -0.90 -1.82 -5.63
C VAL A 31 -2.20 -1.58 -6.41
N PRO A 32 -3.39 -1.81 -5.81
CA PRO A 32 -4.65 -1.52 -6.46
C PRO A 32 -4.78 -0.02 -6.75
N ALA A 33 -5.17 0.31 -7.98
CA ALA A 33 -5.35 1.69 -8.42
C ALA A 33 -6.60 1.81 -9.32
N PRO A 34 -7.57 2.68 -8.99
CA PRO A 34 -7.61 3.58 -7.83
C PRO A 34 -7.76 2.83 -6.49
N LEU A 35 -7.25 3.41 -5.41
CA LEU A 35 -7.47 2.88 -4.05
C LEU A 35 -8.85 3.28 -3.54
N GLU A 36 -9.65 2.29 -3.18
CA GLU A 36 -11.01 2.42 -2.68
C GLU A 36 -11.13 1.89 -1.23
N GLU A 37 -12.23 2.23 -0.57
CA GLU A 37 -12.50 1.80 0.81
C GLU A 37 -12.57 0.27 0.90
N GLY A 38 -11.84 -0.31 1.85
CA GLY A 38 -11.79 -1.76 2.06
C GLY A 38 -10.74 -2.50 1.22
N ASP A 39 -10.07 -1.84 0.27
CA ASP A 39 -8.95 -2.43 -0.46
C ASP A 39 -7.86 -2.90 0.49
N ALA A 40 -7.32 -4.10 0.24
CA ALA A 40 -6.22 -4.67 1.00
C ALA A 40 -5.25 -5.37 0.06
N TRP A 41 -3.95 -5.21 0.32
CA TRP A 41 -2.90 -5.86 -0.45
C TRP A 41 -1.69 -6.15 0.42
N ILE A 42 -0.80 -7.00 -0.09
CA ILE A 42 0.50 -7.28 0.51
C ILE A 42 1.56 -6.89 -0.51
N ASN A 43 2.53 -6.08 -0.09
CA ASN A 43 3.63 -5.67 -0.98
C ASN A 43 4.65 -6.81 -1.14
N GLN A 44 5.66 -6.56 -1.97
CA GLN A 44 6.66 -7.58 -2.34
C GLN A 44 7.59 -8.00 -1.20
N VAL A 45 7.64 -7.22 -0.12
CA VAL A 45 8.45 -7.53 1.07
C VAL A 45 7.61 -8.09 2.23
N GLY A 46 6.32 -8.32 2.00
CA GLY A 46 5.39 -8.91 2.97
C GLY A 46 4.65 -7.89 3.86
N ASP A 47 4.74 -6.59 3.61
CA ASP A 47 3.96 -5.61 4.38
C ASP A 47 2.51 -5.60 3.87
N SER A 48 1.56 -5.78 4.80
CA SER A 48 0.13 -5.81 4.52
C SER A 48 -0.51 -4.45 4.79
N PHE A 49 -1.25 -3.95 3.82
CA PHE A 49 -1.95 -2.67 3.88
C PHE A 49 -3.44 -2.85 3.72
N LYS A 50 -4.22 -1.93 4.30
CA LYS A 50 -5.66 -1.84 4.08
C LYS A 50 -6.14 -0.40 4.10
N VAL A 51 -7.08 -0.07 3.21
CA VAL A 51 -7.80 1.20 3.24
C VAL A 51 -8.95 1.10 4.24
N ILE A 52 -8.92 1.95 5.26
CA ILE A 52 -9.95 2.04 6.30
C ILE A 52 -10.30 3.52 6.52
N ASN A 53 -11.58 3.89 6.37
CA ASN A 53 -12.08 5.27 6.48
C ASN A 53 -11.40 6.24 5.50
N GLY A 54 -11.00 5.74 4.33
CA GLY A 54 -10.24 6.47 3.31
C GLY A 54 -8.76 6.69 3.67
N GLU A 55 -8.23 6.01 4.69
CA GLU A 55 -6.81 6.06 5.08
C GLU A 55 -6.13 4.72 4.85
N ILE A 56 -4.91 4.74 4.31
CA ILE A 56 -4.08 3.54 4.17
C ILE A 56 -3.42 3.26 5.51
N ILE A 57 -3.69 2.08 6.06
CA ILE A 57 -3.12 1.60 7.31
C ILE A 57 -2.18 0.43 7.03
N LEU A 58 -0.99 0.47 7.62
CA LEU A 58 -0.07 -0.67 7.68
C LEU A 58 -0.57 -1.64 8.77
N LEU A 59 -1.05 -2.82 8.37
CA LEU A 59 -1.54 -3.85 9.29
C LEU A 59 -0.41 -4.66 9.94
N GLY A 60 0.79 -4.63 9.34
CA GLY A 60 1.98 -5.32 9.80
C GLY A 60 2.66 -6.09 8.69
N ARG A 61 3.72 -6.83 9.03
CA ARG A 61 4.45 -7.69 8.09
C ARG A 61 3.97 -9.13 8.25
N VAL A 62 3.48 -9.71 7.16
CA VAL A 62 3.21 -11.13 7.02
C VAL A 62 4.39 -11.80 6.32
N ALA A 63 4.48 -13.12 6.39
CA ALA A 63 5.40 -13.86 5.53
C ALA A 63 5.14 -13.44 4.07
N PRO A 64 6.17 -13.06 3.29
CA PRO A 64 5.95 -12.67 1.91
C PRO A 64 5.19 -13.80 1.20
N PRO A 65 4.17 -13.49 0.38
CA PRO A 65 3.44 -14.52 -0.33
C PRO A 65 4.46 -15.38 -1.07
N GLU A 66 4.43 -16.70 -0.83
CA GLU A 66 5.29 -17.64 -1.54
C GLU A 66 5.02 -17.46 -3.03
N ARG A 67 5.89 -16.72 -3.72
CA ARG A 67 5.89 -16.65 -5.17
C ARG A 67 6.42 -18.00 -5.63
N GLU A 68 5.54 -18.97 -5.85
CA GLU A 68 5.84 -20.15 -6.63
C GLU A 68 6.21 -19.64 -8.04
N TRP A 69 7.49 -19.74 -8.41
CA TRP A 69 8.01 -19.38 -9.74
C TRP A 69 7.70 -20.48 -10.76
#